data_AF-A0A1B8J972-F1
#
_entry.id   AF-A0A1B8J972-F1
#
_cell.length_a   1.000
_cell.length_b   1.000
_cell.length_c   1.000
_cell.angle_alpha   90.00
_cell.angle_beta   90.00
_cell.angle_gamma   90.00
#
_symmetry.space_group_name_H-M   'P 1'
#
loop_
_entity.id
_entity.type
_entity.pdbx_description
1 polymer ?
#
loop_
_entity_poly.entity_id
_entity_poly.type
_entity_poly.pdbx_seq_one_letter_code
_entity_poly.pdbx_strand_id
1 'polypeptide(L)'
;MKNTHKNTTKTTAKGTNKNTTKPRKYTPKTKEELQNLARDEGIYLGDIDTSHITDMRMLFWGSERKDFSGIERWDVSNVRDMSGMFFRAESFSHPLESWDVSRVENMSRMFAVAESFNQPLSSWDVSSVRDMSEMFYAARSFSQNLDSWQVKEGADIRGAFKHSGMSALPKWLESLTPKKGANGKYTPLSRVELEFLIYDESISLGDIDTKYITDMSGLFHKINRRDFRGIESLDVSNVERMGSMFNDASSFNQPLGAWDVGKVETMIVMFNGAAAFDQNLDSWQVKEGVNVEKMFENSGMKQLPKWLKSSKK
;
A
#
# COMPACT_ATOMS: atom_id res chain seq x y z
N MET A 1 14.26 -7.45 59.13
CA MET A 1 14.60 -8.64 58.33
C MET A 1 14.29 -8.33 56.88
N LYS A 2 15.32 -8.29 56.02
CA LYS A 2 15.22 -7.86 54.62
C LYS A 2 14.71 -9.02 53.76
N ASN A 3 13.62 -8.81 53.03
CA ASN A 3 13.07 -9.71 52.04
C ASN A 3 13.89 -9.59 50.74
N THR A 4 14.65 -10.63 50.39
CA THR A 4 15.35 -10.75 49.11
C THR A 4 14.49 -11.57 48.15
N HIS A 5 13.82 -10.90 47.21
CA HIS A 5 13.21 -11.54 46.04
C HIS A 5 14.30 -11.90 45.05
N LYS A 6 14.54 -13.21 44.87
CA LYS A 6 15.36 -13.77 43.80
C LYS A 6 14.62 -13.60 42.47
N ASN A 7 15.14 -12.71 41.64
CA ASN A 7 14.75 -12.54 40.25
C ASN A 7 15.41 -13.66 39.44
N THR A 8 14.67 -14.71 39.06
CA THR A 8 15.14 -15.71 38.11
C THR A 8 14.78 -15.28 36.69
N THR A 9 15.75 -14.66 36.01
CA THR A 9 15.73 -14.44 34.57
C THR A 9 15.82 -15.79 33.84
N LYS A 10 14.73 -16.18 33.17
CA LYS A 10 14.75 -17.26 32.17
C LYS A 10 15.42 -16.72 30.91
N THR A 11 16.70 -17.02 30.76
CA THR A 11 17.45 -16.88 29.51
C THR A 11 16.93 -17.93 28.52
N THR A 12 16.07 -17.55 27.58
CA THR A 12 15.78 -18.40 26.41
C THR A 12 16.91 -18.23 25.41
N ALA A 13 17.79 -19.23 25.36
CA ALA A 13 18.84 -19.35 24.37
C ALA A 13 18.25 -19.37 22.96
N LYS A 14 18.69 -18.46 22.08
CA LYS A 14 18.51 -18.58 20.62
C LYS A 14 19.27 -19.83 20.18
N GLY A 15 18.54 -20.89 19.85
CA GLY A 15 19.08 -22.09 19.23
C GLY A 15 19.64 -21.75 17.85
N THR A 16 20.95 -21.64 17.74
CA THR A 16 21.63 -21.72 16.44
C THR A 16 21.57 -23.18 16.00
N ASN A 17 20.53 -23.52 15.23
CA ASN A 17 20.39 -24.84 14.65
C ASN A 17 21.45 -24.98 13.55
N LYS A 18 22.66 -25.43 13.92
CA LYS A 18 23.68 -25.91 12.98
C LYS A 18 23.22 -27.25 12.40
N ASN A 19 22.21 -27.18 11.52
CA ASN A 19 21.87 -28.30 10.66
C ASN A 19 22.94 -28.36 9.56
N THR A 20 23.63 -29.50 9.47
CA THR A 20 24.58 -29.83 8.42
C THR A 20 23.87 -29.90 7.07
N THR A 21 23.64 -28.75 6.44
CA THR A 21 22.97 -28.65 5.14
C THR A 21 23.91 -29.10 4.02
N LYS A 22 23.45 -30.08 3.23
CA LYS A 22 23.98 -30.40 1.90
C LYS A 22 24.26 -29.10 1.12
N PRO A 23 25.41 -28.98 0.41
CA PRO A 23 25.72 -27.78 -0.35
C PRO A 23 24.62 -27.50 -1.38
N ARG A 24 24.21 -26.22 -1.47
CA ARG A 24 23.28 -25.73 -2.48
C ARG A 24 23.92 -25.89 -3.86
N LYS A 25 23.13 -26.23 -4.87
CA LYS A 25 23.60 -26.47 -6.25
C LYS A 25 23.68 -25.20 -7.07
N TYR A 26 22.81 -24.23 -6.80
CA TYR A 26 22.70 -23.00 -7.56
C TYR A 26 22.94 -21.81 -6.64
N THR A 27 23.75 -20.85 -7.08
CA THR A 27 24.08 -19.64 -6.32
C THR A 27 23.89 -18.40 -7.21
N PRO A 28 22.65 -18.00 -7.51
CA PRO A 28 22.38 -16.82 -8.32
C PRO A 28 23.00 -15.57 -7.66
N LYS A 29 23.56 -14.70 -8.49
CA LYS A 29 24.13 -13.40 -8.08
C LYS A 29 23.20 -12.25 -8.38
N THR A 30 22.24 -12.45 -9.28
CA THR A 30 21.24 -11.46 -9.65
C THR A 30 19.83 -11.99 -9.44
N LYS A 31 18.88 -11.05 -9.37
CA LYS A 31 17.45 -11.37 -9.37
C LYS A 31 17.06 -12.16 -10.61
N GLU A 32 17.58 -11.79 -11.78
CA GLU A 32 17.25 -12.43 -13.07
C GLU A 32 17.69 -13.88 -13.10
N GLU A 33 18.89 -14.18 -12.57
CA GLU A 33 19.37 -15.56 -12.42
C GLU A 33 18.47 -16.36 -11.48
N LEU A 34 18.12 -15.80 -10.31
CA LEU A 34 17.18 -16.44 -9.39
C LEU A 34 15.81 -16.68 -10.06
N GLN A 35 15.32 -15.71 -10.85
CA GLN A 35 14.04 -15.81 -11.53
C GLN A 35 14.02 -16.92 -12.58
N ASN A 36 15.11 -17.09 -13.34
CA ASN A 36 15.23 -18.19 -14.29
C ASN A 36 15.24 -19.55 -13.58
N LEU A 37 15.96 -19.68 -12.47
CA LEU A 37 15.98 -20.91 -11.67
C LEU A 37 14.63 -21.21 -11.02
N ALA A 38 13.94 -20.19 -10.52
CA ALA A 38 12.63 -20.32 -9.88
C ALA A 38 11.52 -20.74 -10.85
N ARG A 39 11.61 -20.30 -12.11
CA ARG A 39 10.68 -20.66 -13.20
C ARG A 39 10.88 -22.08 -13.73
N ASP A 40 12.06 -22.66 -13.56
CA ASP A 40 12.30 -24.04 -13.94
C ASP A 40 11.65 -25.00 -12.94
N GLU A 41 10.51 -25.59 -13.32
CA GLU A 41 9.75 -26.52 -12.49
C GLU A 41 10.53 -27.82 -12.16
N GLY A 42 11.57 -28.15 -12.93
CA GLY A 42 12.45 -29.28 -12.66
C GLY A 42 13.47 -29.03 -11.55
N ILE A 43 13.66 -27.77 -11.14
CA ILE A 43 14.57 -27.39 -10.06
C ILE A 43 13.85 -27.48 -8.71
N TYR A 44 14.40 -28.28 -7.79
CA TYR A 44 14.02 -28.23 -6.39
C TYR A 44 14.47 -26.89 -5.77
N LEU A 45 13.54 -26.07 -5.29
CA LEU A 45 13.85 -24.70 -4.84
C LEU A 45 14.83 -24.69 -3.66
N GLY A 46 14.83 -25.75 -2.84
CA GLY A 46 15.77 -25.91 -1.73
C GLY A 46 17.22 -26.17 -2.15
N ASP A 47 17.51 -26.36 -3.44
CA ASP A 47 18.88 -26.44 -3.97
C ASP A 47 19.46 -25.06 -4.34
N ILE A 48 18.66 -23.99 -4.26
CA ILE A 48 19.09 -22.62 -4.59
C ILE A 48 19.55 -21.89 -3.33
N ASP A 49 20.73 -21.29 -3.38
CA ASP A 49 21.27 -20.38 -2.36
C ASP A 49 20.89 -18.94 -2.67
N THR A 50 19.96 -18.39 -1.88
CA THR A 50 19.45 -17.02 -2.02
C THR A 50 20.17 -16.00 -1.14
N SER A 51 21.20 -16.40 -0.39
CA SER A 51 21.82 -15.57 0.66
C SER A 51 22.41 -14.24 0.14
N HIS A 52 22.74 -14.15 -1.15
CA HIS A 52 23.25 -12.93 -1.79
C HIS A 52 22.17 -12.04 -2.43
N ILE A 53 20.92 -12.50 -2.50
CA ILE A 53 19.85 -11.81 -3.20
C ILE A 53 19.22 -10.77 -2.29
N THR A 54 19.10 -9.54 -2.80
CA THR A 54 18.48 -8.42 -2.09
C THR A 54 17.12 -7.99 -2.68
N ASP A 55 16.80 -8.46 -3.89
CA ASP A 55 15.58 -8.13 -4.64
C ASP A 55 14.90 -9.43 -5.12
N MET A 56 13.70 -9.71 -4.60
CA MET A 56 12.86 -10.85 -4.97
C MET A 56 11.54 -10.41 -5.61
N ARG A 57 11.48 -9.19 -6.14
CA ARG A 57 10.26 -8.65 -6.75
C ARG A 57 9.75 -9.52 -7.87
N MET A 58 8.46 -9.81 -7.85
CA MET A 58 7.74 -10.50 -8.94
C MET A 58 8.34 -11.87 -9.31
N LEU A 59 9.06 -12.52 -8.38
CA LEU A 59 9.81 -13.74 -8.67
C LEU A 59 8.92 -14.88 -9.18
N PHE A 60 7.76 -15.07 -8.53
CA PHE A 60 6.71 -16.02 -8.87
C PHE A 60 5.43 -15.33 -9.36
N TRP A 61 5.56 -14.15 -9.98
CA TRP A 61 4.39 -13.46 -10.53
C TRP A 61 3.66 -14.34 -11.56
N GLY A 62 2.37 -14.55 -11.33
CA GLY A 62 1.52 -15.39 -12.18
C GLY A 62 2.01 -16.83 -12.34
N SER A 63 2.83 -17.33 -11.39
CA SER A 63 3.45 -18.64 -11.52
C SER A 63 2.39 -19.75 -11.46
N GLU A 64 2.44 -20.64 -12.45
CA GLU A 64 1.59 -21.85 -12.50
C GLU A 64 2.20 -23.04 -11.75
N ARG A 65 3.44 -22.88 -11.26
CA ARG A 65 4.23 -23.88 -10.52
C ARG A 65 3.38 -24.49 -9.39
N LYS A 66 3.39 -25.83 -9.29
CA LYS A 66 2.63 -26.56 -8.26
C LYS A 66 3.46 -26.98 -7.06
N ASP A 67 4.72 -27.33 -7.30
CA ASP A 67 5.64 -27.76 -6.25
C ASP A 67 6.60 -26.63 -5.87
N PHE A 68 6.45 -26.06 -4.67
CA PHE A 68 7.39 -25.07 -4.12
C PHE A 68 8.25 -25.67 -3.01
N SER A 69 8.38 -27.00 -2.94
CA SER A 69 9.17 -27.66 -1.91
C SER A 69 10.61 -27.11 -1.85
N GLY A 70 11.08 -26.89 -0.62
CA GLY A 70 12.41 -26.34 -0.35
C GLY A 70 12.48 -24.81 -0.32
N ILE A 71 11.42 -24.09 -0.70
CA ILE A 71 11.36 -22.62 -0.60
C ILE A 71 11.47 -22.13 0.85
N GLU A 72 10.99 -22.91 1.82
CA GLU A 72 11.06 -22.62 3.25
C GLU A 72 12.51 -22.52 3.77
N ARG A 73 13.47 -23.00 2.97
CA ARG A 73 14.90 -23.02 3.28
C ARG A 73 15.66 -21.83 2.71
N TRP A 74 15.03 -20.96 1.93
CA TRP A 74 15.69 -19.79 1.37
C TRP A 74 16.16 -18.87 2.49
N ASP A 75 17.39 -18.37 2.36
CA ASP A 75 17.88 -17.27 3.18
C ASP A 75 17.40 -15.97 2.53
N VAL A 76 16.45 -15.31 3.18
CA VAL A 76 15.88 -14.04 2.75
C VAL A 76 16.30 -12.88 3.65
N SER A 77 17.23 -13.11 4.58
CA SER A 77 17.65 -12.12 5.59
C SER A 77 18.33 -10.87 5.03
N ASN A 78 18.78 -10.92 3.77
CA ASN A 78 19.36 -9.80 3.04
C ASN A 78 18.38 -9.11 2.08
N VAL A 79 17.16 -9.64 1.91
CA VAL A 79 16.16 -9.12 0.98
C VAL A 79 15.59 -7.80 1.50
N ARG A 80 15.48 -6.82 0.59
CA ARG A 80 14.88 -5.51 0.83
C ARG A 80 13.53 -5.35 0.14
N ASP A 81 13.33 -6.01 -1.00
CA ASP A 81 12.11 -5.87 -1.80
C ASP A 81 11.54 -7.24 -2.20
N MET A 82 10.31 -7.50 -1.76
CA MET A 82 9.50 -8.69 -2.07
C MET A 82 8.21 -8.31 -2.80
N SER A 83 8.11 -7.09 -3.35
CA SER A 83 6.88 -6.63 -3.97
C SER A 83 6.44 -7.54 -5.12
N GLY A 84 5.16 -7.94 -5.04
CA GLY A 84 4.51 -8.85 -5.98
C GLY A 84 5.15 -10.24 -6.11
N MET A 85 5.98 -10.69 -5.16
CA MET A 85 6.73 -11.95 -5.27
C MET A 85 5.84 -13.15 -5.65
N PHE A 86 4.64 -13.27 -5.08
CA PHE A 86 3.64 -14.30 -5.37
C PHE A 86 2.33 -13.71 -5.94
N PHE A 87 2.38 -12.50 -6.52
CA PHE A 87 1.19 -11.87 -7.09
C PHE A 87 0.61 -12.74 -8.21
N ARG A 88 -0.68 -13.12 -8.11
CA ARG A 88 -1.39 -14.06 -9.01
C ARG A 88 -0.83 -15.49 -9.05
N ALA A 89 -0.03 -15.90 -8.06
CA ALA A 89 0.32 -17.32 -7.89
C ALA A 89 -0.85 -18.05 -7.20
N GLU A 90 -1.96 -18.25 -7.91
CA GLU A 90 -3.25 -18.65 -7.32
C GLU A 90 -3.21 -19.98 -6.54
N SER A 91 -2.33 -20.90 -6.95
CA SER A 91 -2.13 -22.20 -6.29
C SER A 91 -1.08 -22.18 -5.15
N PHE A 92 -0.42 -21.06 -4.90
CA PHE A 92 0.65 -20.99 -3.89
C PHE A 92 0.07 -21.09 -2.47
N SER A 93 0.56 -22.05 -1.67
CA SER A 93 0.23 -22.19 -0.25
C SER A 93 1.32 -22.93 0.55
N HIS A 94 2.60 -22.67 0.25
CA HIS A 94 3.70 -23.29 0.99
C HIS A 94 4.08 -22.48 2.25
N PRO A 95 4.51 -23.13 3.35
CA PRO A 95 4.84 -22.46 4.60
C PRO A 95 6.09 -21.58 4.45
N LEU A 96 6.01 -20.35 4.95
CA LEU A 96 7.09 -19.35 4.91
C LEU A 96 7.46 -18.79 6.29
N GLU A 97 6.92 -19.38 7.37
CA GLU A 97 7.06 -18.87 8.74
C GLU A 97 8.53 -18.82 9.23
N SER A 98 9.42 -19.59 8.60
CA SER A 98 10.87 -19.65 8.89
C SER A 98 11.68 -18.49 8.32
N TRP A 99 11.10 -17.68 7.42
CA TRP A 99 11.81 -16.60 6.76
C TRP A 99 12.10 -15.43 7.71
N ASP A 100 13.35 -14.99 7.74
CA ASP A 100 13.75 -13.74 8.39
C ASP A 100 13.49 -12.56 7.46
N VAL A 101 12.32 -11.93 7.61
CA VAL A 101 11.89 -10.78 6.81
C VAL A 101 12.22 -9.42 7.46
N SER A 102 12.99 -9.40 8.55
CA SER A 102 13.23 -8.20 9.38
C SER A 102 13.89 -7.03 8.63
N ARG A 103 14.48 -7.28 7.45
CA ARG A 103 15.13 -6.29 6.59
C ARG A 103 14.31 -5.85 5.39
N VAL A 104 13.18 -6.49 5.13
CA VAL A 104 12.32 -6.19 3.98
C VAL A 104 11.64 -4.83 4.20
N GLU A 105 11.69 -3.98 3.18
CA GLU A 105 11.11 -2.64 3.19
C GLU A 105 9.85 -2.55 2.32
N ASN A 106 9.70 -3.42 1.32
CA ASN A 106 8.53 -3.45 0.43
C ASN A 106 7.97 -4.88 0.27
N MET A 107 6.69 -5.04 0.64
CA MET A 107 5.87 -6.25 0.48
C MET A 107 4.57 -5.96 -0.29
N SER A 108 4.48 -4.83 -0.98
CA SER A 108 3.28 -4.47 -1.76
C SER A 108 2.89 -5.61 -2.70
N ARG A 109 1.60 -5.96 -2.72
CA ARG A 109 1.02 -7.03 -3.55
C ARG A 109 1.68 -8.41 -3.40
N MET A 110 2.49 -8.67 -2.37
CA MET A 110 3.30 -9.90 -2.27
C MET A 110 2.47 -11.18 -2.45
N PHE A 111 1.26 -11.23 -1.87
CA PHE A 111 0.31 -12.34 -1.98
C PHE A 111 -1.02 -11.92 -2.62
N ALA A 112 -1.06 -10.80 -3.34
CA ALA A 112 -2.28 -10.38 -4.00
C ALA A 112 -2.75 -11.46 -4.99
N VAL A 113 -4.03 -11.83 -4.96
CA VAL A 113 -4.63 -12.85 -5.82
C VAL A 113 -3.94 -14.24 -5.67
N ALA A 114 -3.19 -14.48 -4.59
CA ALA A 114 -2.74 -15.83 -4.23
C ALA A 114 -3.90 -16.56 -3.54
N GLU A 115 -4.92 -16.95 -4.32
CA GLU A 115 -6.24 -17.35 -3.79
C GLU A 115 -6.19 -18.51 -2.78
N SER A 116 -5.24 -19.44 -2.93
CA SER A 116 -5.08 -20.60 -2.04
C SER A 116 -4.22 -20.33 -0.80
N PHE A 117 -3.51 -19.20 -0.72
CA PHE A 117 -2.54 -18.96 0.34
C PHE A 117 -3.22 -18.74 1.70
N ASN A 118 -2.93 -19.60 2.68
CA ASN A 118 -3.43 -19.46 4.05
C ASN A 118 -2.43 -19.97 5.11
N GLN A 119 -1.13 -19.76 4.87
CA GLN A 119 -0.07 -20.25 5.76
C GLN A 119 0.24 -19.25 6.87
N PRO A 120 0.66 -19.71 8.07
CA PRO A 120 0.93 -18.83 9.19
C PRO A 120 2.11 -17.90 8.90
N LEU A 121 1.96 -16.63 9.29
CA LEU A 121 2.97 -15.57 9.16
C LEU A 121 3.18 -14.78 10.45
N SER A 122 2.62 -15.25 11.58
CA SER A 122 2.62 -14.51 12.85
C SER A 122 4.02 -14.27 13.44
N SER A 123 5.03 -15.05 13.02
CA SER A 123 6.42 -14.93 13.45
C SER A 123 7.21 -13.81 12.75
N TRP A 124 6.69 -13.28 11.64
CA TRP A 124 7.40 -12.31 10.82
C TRP A 124 7.57 -10.97 11.54
N ASP A 125 8.81 -10.47 11.55
CA ASP A 125 9.12 -9.11 11.98
C ASP A 125 8.95 -8.15 10.79
N VAL A 126 7.81 -7.45 10.75
CA VAL A 126 7.46 -6.50 9.68
C VAL A 126 7.76 -5.04 10.05
N SER A 127 8.52 -4.79 11.13
CA SER A 127 8.76 -3.43 11.63
C SER A 127 9.58 -2.53 10.69
N SER A 128 10.29 -3.11 9.74
CA SER A 128 11.03 -2.39 8.69
C SER A 128 10.19 -2.08 7.45
N VAL A 129 9.04 -2.74 7.28
CA VAL A 129 8.23 -2.65 6.06
C VAL A 129 7.57 -1.28 5.98
N ARG A 130 7.72 -0.62 4.82
CA ARG A 130 7.16 0.70 4.52
C ARG A 130 5.97 0.63 3.59
N ASP A 131 5.88 -0.43 2.78
CA ASP A 131 4.79 -0.62 1.83
C ASP A 131 4.31 -2.08 1.86
N MET A 132 3.05 -2.26 2.25
CA MET A 132 2.27 -3.50 2.29
C MET A 132 0.95 -3.30 1.54
N SER A 133 0.87 -2.29 0.68
CA SER A 133 -0.32 -2.00 -0.11
C SER A 133 -0.74 -3.23 -0.88
N GLU A 134 -2.03 -3.56 -0.78
CA GLU A 134 -2.65 -4.71 -1.44
C GLU A 134 -1.96 -6.06 -1.14
N MET A 135 -1.16 -6.21 -0.07
CA MET A 135 -0.35 -7.40 0.20
C MET A 135 -1.13 -8.72 0.13
N PHE A 136 -2.36 -8.77 0.65
CA PHE A 136 -3.29 -9.90 0.60
C PHE A 136 -4.58 -9.56 -0.17
N TYR A 137 -4.54 -8.58 -1.08
CA TYR A 137 -5.70 -8.21 -1.89
C TYR A 137 -6.25 -9.42 -2.65
N ALA A 138 -7.53 -9.73 -2.48
CA ALA A 138 -8.18 -10.90 -3.08
C ALA A 138 -7.49 -12.26 -2.80
N ALA A 139 -6.68 -12.37 -1.75
CA ALA A 139 -6.19 -13.66 -1.24
C ALA A 139 -7.32 -14.35 -0.47
N ARG A 140 -8.25 -14.96 -1.22
CA ARG A 140 -9.56 -15.41 -0.71
C ARG A 140 -9.51 -16.41 0.44
N SER A 141 -8.48 -17.25 0.49
CA SER A 141 -8.31 -18.22 1.58
C SER A 141 -7.58 -17.64 2.79
N PHE A 142 -6.93 -16.48 2.67
CA PHE A 142 -6.06 -15.96 3.72
C PHE A 142 -6.86 -15.44 4.93
N SER A 143 -6.76 -16.13 6.06
CA SER A 143 -7.53 -15.88 7.27
C SER A 143 -6.68 -16.00 8.55
N GLN A 144 -5.39 -15.69 8.47
CA GLN A 144 -4.46 -15.87 9.59
C GLN A 144 -4.52 -14.73 10.61
N ASN A 145 -4.20 -15.04 11.87
CA ASN A 145 -4.06 -14.03 12.92
C ASN A 145 -2.71 -13.32 12.81
N LEU A 146 -2.74 -11.99 12.64
CA LEU A 146 -1.56 -11.13 12.51
C LEU A 146 -1.46 -10.08 13.63
N ASP A 147 -2.13 -10.28 14.76
CA ASP A 147 -2.12 -9.35 15.90
C ASP A 147 -0.70 -9.11 16.48
N SER A 148 0.23 -10.04 16.26
CA SER A 148 1.61 -9.96 16.73
C SER A 148 2.46 -8.96 15.94
N TRP A 149 2.06 -8.61 14.72
CA TRP A 149 2.86 -7.75 13.84
C TRP A 149 2.99 -6.34 14.41
N GLN A 150 4.23 -5.84 14.40
CA GLN A 150 4.55 -4.45 14.72
C GLN A 150 4.73 -3.70 13.41
N VAL A 151 3.64 -3.14 12.89
CA VAL A 151 3.67 -2.39 11.62
C VAL A 151 4.19 -0.98 11.89
N LYS A 152 5.10 -0.53 11.02
CA LYS A 152 5.69 0.80 11.10
C LYS A 152 4.63 1.89 10.93
N GLU A 153 4.67 2.92 11.77
CA GLU A 153 3.84 4.11 11.61
C GLU A 153 4.09 4.76 10.24
N GLY A 154 3.02 5.11 9.53
CA GLY A 154 3.07 5.65 8.17
C GLY A 154 3.37 4.62 7.07
N ALA A 155 3.44 3.31 7.38
CA ALA A 155 3.50 2.27 6.36
C ALA A 155 2.24 2.30 5.47
N ASP A 156 2.42 2.15 4.16
CA ASP A 156 1.31 2.01 3.23
C ASP A 156 0.67 0.63 3.38
N ILE A 157 -0.54 0.58 3.91
CA ILE A 157 -1.32 -0.64 4.16
C ILE A 157 -2.63 -0.64 3.35
N ARG A 158 -2.74 0.22 2.33
CA ARG A 158 -3.97 0.41 1.57
C ARG A 158 -4.40 -0.87 0.89
N GLY A 159 -5.65 -1.25 1.11
CA GLY A 159 -6.21 -2.46 0.51
C GLY A 159 -5.50 -3.76 0.90
N ALA A 160 -4.62 -3.76 1.90
CA ALA A 160 -3.80 -4.92 2.27
C ALA A 160 -4.64 -6.19 2.50
N PHE A 161 -5.85 -6.05 3.02
CA PHE A 161 -6.78 -7.16 3.29
C PHE A 161 -8.08 -7.07 2.49
N LYS A 162 -8.18 -6.18 1.49
CA LYS A 162 -9.41 -5.99 0.73
C LYS A 162 -9.72 -7.26 -0.09
N HIS A 163 -10.93 -7.79 0.06
CA HIS A 163 -11.38 -9.05 -0.55
C HIS A 163 -10.60 -10.31 -0.12
N SER A 164 -9.84 -10.26 0.98
CA SER A 164 -9.20 -11.45 1.55
C SER A 164 -10.21 -12.32 2.32
N GLY A 165 -9.78 -13.48 2.78
CA GLY A 165 -10.56 -14.38 3.65
C GLY A 165 -10.60 -13.98 5.12
N MET A 166 -10.10 -12.81 5.51
CA MET A 166 -10.05 -12.40 6.91
C MET A 166 -11.46 -12.13 7.45
N SER A 167 -11.84 -12.86 8.50
CA SER A 167 -13.08 -12.61 9.25
C SER A 167 -12.96 -11.46 10.25
N ALA A 168 -11.72 -11.13 10.67
CA ALA A 168 -11.41 -10.01 11.55
C ALA A 168 -10.05 -9.42 11.12
N LEU A 169 -9.94 -8.10 11.13
CA LEU A 169 -8.69 -7.41 10.79
C LEU A 169 -7.76 -7.35 12.02
N PRO A 170 -6.43 -7.25 11.82
CA PRO A 170 -5.48 -7.22 12.93
C PRO A 170 -5.64 -5.98 13.80
N LYS A 171 -5.44 -6.10 15.11
CA LYS A 171 -5.62 -4.97 16.07
C LYS A 171 -4.73 -3.76 15.78
N TRP A 172 -3.53 -3.97 15.27
CA TRP A 172 -2.62 -2.87 14.93
C TRP A 172 -3.22 -1.99 13.81
N LEU A 173 -4.13 -2.50 12.99
CA LEU A 173 -4.78 -1.70 11.94
C LEU A 173 -5.60 -0.56 12.54
N GLU A 174 -6.31 -0.79 13.64
CA GLU A 174 -7.08 0.24 14.37
C GLU A 174 -6.17 1.32 14.98
N SER A 175 -4.93 0.96 15.28
CA SER A 175 -3.94 1.91 15.80
C SER A 175 -3.39 2.83 14.71
N LEU A 176 -3.43 2.37 13.45
CA LEU A 176 -2.97 3.12 12.27
C LEU A 176 -4.10 3.91 11.60
N THR A 177 -5.37 3.60 11.87
CA THR A 177 -6.48 4.44 11.40
C THR A 177 -6.51 5.76 12.17
N PRO A 178 -6.49 6.93 11.49
CA PRO A 178 -6.63 8.21 12.16
C PRO A 178 -7.89 8.23 13.03
N LYS A 179 -7.78 8.76 14.24
CA LYS A 179 -8.92 8.91 15.16
C LYS A 179 -9.39 10.36 15.16
N LYS A 180 -10.66 10.58 15.49
CA LYS A 180 -11.19 11.93 15.68
C LYS A 180 -10.48 12.61 16.84
N GLY A 181 -9.97 13.81 16.60
CA GLY A 181 -9.45 14.68 17.65
C GLY A 181 -10.57 15.30 18.49
N ALA A 182 -10.19 16.14 19.46
CA ALA A 182 -11.15 16.85 20.33
C ALA A 182 -12.14 17.76 19.56
N ASN A 183 -11.80 18.16 18.34
CA ASN A 183 -12.66 18.92 17.43
C ASN A 183 -13.70 18.05 16.68
N GLY A 184 -13.73 16.74 16.92
CA GLY A 184 -14.63 15.81 16.25
C GLY A 184 -14.26 15.50 14.79
N LYS A 185 -13.10 15.96 14.32
CA LYS A 185 -12.56 15.68 12.97
C LYS A 185 -11.40 14.71 13.01
N TYR A 186 -11.27 13.91 11.97
CA TYR A 186 -10.07 13.15 11.68
C TYR A 186 -8.97 14.11 11.20
N THR A 187 -7.73 13.90 11.62
CA THR A 187 -6.61 14.73 11.18
C THR A 187 -5.49 13.83 10.66
N PRO A 188 -5.55 13.40 9.38
CA PRO A 188 -4.50 12.60 8.80
C PRO A 188 -3.18 13.39 8.76
N LEU A 189 -2.10 12.78 9.23
CA LEU A 189 -0.74 13.35 9.21
C LEU A 189 0.03 12.95 7.95
N SER A 190 -0.50 11.97 7.21
CA SER A 190 0.09 11.44 5.99
C SER A 190 -0.95 11.23 4.90
N ARG A 191 -0.49 11.17 3.65
CA ARG A 191 -1.34 10.84 2.50
C ARG A 191 -2.00 9.46 2.66
N VAL A 192 -1.29 8.50 3.22
CA VAL A 192 -1.78 7.14 3.46
C VAL A 192 -2.97 7.16 4.43
N GLU A 193 -2.83 7.90 5.54
CA GLU A 193 -3.91 8.12 6.50
C GLU A 193 -5.14 8.79 5.87
N LEU A 194 -4.92 9.79 5.00
CA LEU A 194 -6.01 10.43 4.27
C LEU A 194 -6.73 9.43 3.35
N GLU A 195 -5.98 8.59 2.63
CA GLU A 195 -6.56 7.57 1.76
C GLU A 195 -7.41 6.57 2.55
N PHE A 196 -7.00 6.14 3.75
CA PHE A 196 -7.85 5.30 4.62
C PHE A 196 -9.21 5.93 4.90
N LEU A 197 -9.22 7.21 5.27
CA LEU A 197 -10.45 7.93 5.59
C LEU A 197 -11.32 8.14 4.34
N ILE A 198 -10.70 8.38 3.18
CA ILE A 198 -11.40 8.58 1.90
C ILE A 198 -12.00 7.27 1.36
N TYR A 199 -11.41 6.11 1.62
CA TYR A 199 -11.96 4.84 1.16
C TYR A 199 -13.08 4.29 2.05
N ASP A 200 -13.25 4.81 3.27
CA ASP A 200 -14.36 4.47 4.14
C ASP A 200 -15.59 5.33 3.80
N GLU A 201 -16.60 4.73 3.16
CA GLU A 201 -17.85 5.43 2.80
C GLU A 201 -18.71 5.81 4.02
N SER A 202 -18.43 5.26 5.21
CA SER A 202 -19.12 5.68 6.44
C SER A 202 -18.62 7.03 6.97
N ILE A 203 -17.44 7.46 6.52
CA ILE A 203 -16.82 8.73 6.91
C ILE A 203 -17.25 9.82 5.92
N SER A 204 -17.86 10.89 6.45
CA SER A 204 -18.10 12.13 5.70
C SER A 204 -16.76 12.79 5.36
N LEU A 205 -16.57 13.24 4.12
CA LEU A 205 -15.32 13.92 3.74
C LEU A 205 -15.15 15.23 4.52
N GLY A 206 -16.24 15.87 4.93
CA GLY A 206 -16.18 17.08 5.75
C GLY A 206 -15.73 16.86 7.20
N ASP A 207 -15.69 15.60 7.65
CA ASP A 207 -15.16 15.22 8.96
C ASP A 207 -13.62 15.09 8.93
N ILE A 208 -12.96 15.36 7.80
CA ILE A 208 -11.52 15.23 7.63
C ILE A 208 -10.88 16.63 7.61
N ASP A 209 -9.94 16.87 8.52
CA ASP A 209 -9.07 18.05 8.56
C ASP A 209 -7.76 17.74 7.82
N THR A 210 -7.67 18.18 6.57
CA THR A 210 -6.54 17.90 5.66
C THR A 210 -5.39 18.90 5.76
N LYS A 211 -5.33 19.73 6.81
CA LYS A 211 -4.34 20.82 6.92
C LYS A 211 -2.87 20.40 6.81
N TYR A 212 -2.52 19.16 7.10
CA TYR A 212 -1.13 18.66 7.00
C TYR A 212 -0.80 17.99 5.67
N ILE A 213 -1.79 17.85 4.78
CA ILE A 213 -1.65 17.11 3.53
C ILE A 213 -1.18 18.06 2.43
N THR A 214 -0.05 17.72 1.80
CA THR A 214 0.53 18.46 0.68
C THR A 214 0.33 17.77 -0.67
N ASP A 215 -0.05 16.50 -0.70
CA ASP A 215 -0.29 15.73 -1.93
C ASP A 215 -1.63 14.98 -1.87
N MET A 216 -2.52 15.34 -2.79
CA MET A 216 -3.84 14.77 -3.02
C MET A 216 -3.97 14.11 -4.41
N SER A 217 -2.85 13.87 -5.09
CA SER A 217 -2.86 13.34 -6.46
C SER A 217 -3.51 11.97 -6.52
N GLY A 218 -4.49 11.73 -7.37
CA GLY A 218 -5.12 10.42 -7.55
C GLY A 218 -6.05 9.92 -6.43
N LEU A 219 -6.35 10.72 -5.39
CA LEU A 219 -7.18 10.29 -4.25
C LEU A 219 -8.56 9.74 -4.64
N PHE A 220 -9.14 10.25 -5.73
CA PHE A 220 -10.45 9.85 -6.25
C PHE A 220 -10.36 9.28 -7.68
N HIS A 221 -9.21 8.76 -8.09
CA HIS A 221 -9.02 8.14 -9.42
C HIS A 221 -9.88 6.88 -9.58
N LYS A 222 -10.68 6.80 -10.65
CA LYS A 222 -11.60 5.68 -10.94
C LYS A 222 -12.47 5.28 -9.74
N ILE A 223 -12.72 6.22 -8.83
CA ILE A 223 -13.33 5.87 -7.56
C ILE A 223 -14.80 5.50 -7.77
N ASN A 224 -15.21 4.35 -7.21
CA ASN A 224 -16.61 3.93 -7.16
C ASN A 224 -17.35 4.53 -5.95
N ARG A 225 -16.74 5.49 -5.24
CA ARG A 225 -17.33 6.15 -4.08
C ARG A 225 -18.61 6.86 -4.50
N ARG A 226 -19.73 6.53 -3.88
CA ARG A 226 -21.03 7.13 -4.23
C ARG A 226 -21.34 8.39 -3.44
N ASP A 227 -20.74 8.52 -2.27
CA ASP A 227 -21.02 9.59 -1.32
C ASP A 227 -19.83 10.54 -1.19
N PHE A 228 -19.98 11.77 -1.69
CA PHE A 228 -18.97 12.83 -1.61
C PHE A 228 -19.37 13.94 -0.63
N ARG A 229 -20.29 13.68 0.32
CA ARG A 229 -20.74 14.70 1.28
C ARG A 229 -19.55 15.35 2.01
N GLY A 230 -19.55 16.69 2.01
CA GLY A 230 -18.55 17.50 2.70
C GLY A 230 -17.23 17.67 1.96
N ILE A 231 -17.07 17.18 0.72
CA ILE A 231 -15.84 17.35 -0.05
C ILE A 231 -15.47 18.82 -0.26
N GLU A 232 -16.47 19.69 -0.39
CA GLU A 232 -16.32 21.14 -0.53
C GLU A 232 -15.65 21.79 0.68
N SER A 233 -15.65 21.11 1.83
CA SER A 233 -15.10 21.61 3.10
C SER A 233 -13.69 21.10 3.43
N LEU A 234 -13.09 20.29 2.55
CA LEU A 234 -11.69 19.89 2.69
C LEU A 234 -10.78 21.13 2.62
N ASP A 235 -9.88 21.27 3.58
CA ASP A 235 -8.85 22.31 3.55
C ASP A 235 -7.71 21.88 2.63
N VAL A 236 -7.67 22.51 1.45
CA VAL A 236 -6.64 22.24 0.43
C VAL A 236 -5.59 23.35 0.34
N SER A 237 -5.59 24.32 1.26
CA SER A 237 -4.69 25.49 1.24
C SER A 237 -3.19 25.13 1.36
N ASN A 238 -2.88 23.93 1.86
CA ASN A 238 -1.52 23.40 1.95
C ASN A 238 -1.16 22.41 0.84
N VAL A 239 -2.09 22.09 -0.07
CA VAL A 239 -1.87 21.10 -1.11
C VAL A 239 -1.04 21.68 -2.26
N GLU A 240 0.03 20.98 -2.60
CA GLU A 240 0.96 21.27 -3.70
C GLU A 240 0.64 20.42 -4.94
N ARG A 241 0.12 19.20 -4.76
CA ARG A 241 -0.08 18.24 -5.87
C ARG A 241 -1.52 17.72 -5.89
N MET A 242 -2.21 17.89 -7.01
CA MET A 242 -3.59 17.41 -7.26
C MET A 242 -3.71 16.64 -8.58
N GLY A 243 -2.60 16.15 -9.14
CA GLY A 243 -2.61 15.45 -10.42
C GLY A 243 -3.49 14.20 -10.38
N SER A 244 -4.26 13.95 -11.43
CA SER A 244 -5.18 12.79 -11.53
C SER A 244 -6.21 12.66 -10.40
N MET A 245 -6.42 13.68 -9.54
CA MET A 245 -7.22 13.54 -8.31
C MET A 245 -8.60 12.95 -8.56
N PHE A 246 -9.29 13.35 -9.63
CA PHE A 246 -10.60 12.85 -10.06
C PHE A 246 -10.56 12.23 -11.47
N ASN A 247 -9.40 11.72 -11.89
CA ASN A 247 -9.25 11.13 -13.21
C ASN A 247 -10.16 9.88 -13.34
N ASP A 248 -10.93 9.80 -14.43
CA ASP A 248 -11.97 8.80 -14.69
C ASP A 248 -13.06 8.70 -13.61
N ALA A 249 -13.24 9.73 -12.76
CA ALA A 249 -14.36 9.82 -11.82
C ALA A 249 -15.65 10.24 -12.55
N SER A 250 -16.13 9.37 -13.44
CA SER A 250 -17.16 9.69 -14.45
C SER A 250 -18.47 10.26 -13.90
N SER A 251 -18.85 9.92 -12.66
CA SER A 251 -20.08 10.38 -12.01
C SER A 251 -19.88 11.56 -11.04
N PHE A 252 -18.64 12.04 -10.84
CA PHE A 252 -18.34 13.10 -9.89
C PHE A 252 -18.74 14.48 -10.43
N ASN A 253 -19.49 15.25 -9.63
CA ASN A 253 -19.93 16.62 -9.99
C ASN A 253 -20.20 17.50 -8.75
N GLN A 254 -19.41 17.36 -7.70
CA GLN A 254 -19.60 18.16 -6.47
C GLN A 254 -18.94 19.54 -6.59
N PRO A 255 -19.45 20.57 -5.87
CA PRO A 255 -18.90 21.92 -5.95
C PRO A 255 -17.50 22.00 -5.31
N LEU A 256 -16.53 22.51 -6.07
CA LEU A 256 -15.14 22.69 -5.63
C LEU A 256 -14.69 24.15 -5.67
N GLY A 257 -15.56 25.09 -6.03
CA GLY A 257 -15.19 26.50 -6.25
C GLY A 257 -14.65 27.22 -5.00
N ALA A 258 -14.96 26.72 -3.80
CA ALA A 258 -14.49 27.31 -2.54
C ALA A 258 -13.04 26.92 -2.16
N TRP A 259 -12.43 25.98 -2.88
CA TRP A 259 -11.09 25.49 -2.58
C TRP A 259 -10.00 26.55 -2.82
N ASP A 260 -9.12 26.71 -1.83
CA ASP A 260 -7.90 27.51 -1.97
C ASP A 260 -6.79 26.69 -2.63
N VAL A 261 -6.64 26.84 -3.94
CA VAL A 261 -5.63 26.15 -4.74
C VAL A 261 -4.33 26.94 -4.89
N GLY A 262 -4.12 28.00 -4.10
CA GLY A 262 -3.01 28.94 -4.28
C GLY A 262 -1.61 28.35 -4.11
N LYS A 263 -1.47 27.17 -3.49
CA LYS A 263 -0.19 26.44 -3.36
C LYS A 263 0.00 25.30 -4.36
N VAL A 264 -1.01 24.97 -5.16
CA VAL A 264 -0.95 23.84 -6.08
C VAL A 264 0.05 24.14 -7.21
N GLU A 265 0.95 23.22 -7.46
CA GLU A 265 1.97 23.24 -8.51
C GLU A 265 1.57 22.40 -9.73
N THR A 266 0.72 21.39 -9.54
CA THR A 266 0.26 20.50 -10.62
C THR A 266 -1.18 19.99 -10.41
N MET A 267 -1.96 20.06 -11.49
CA MET A 267 -3.31 19.51 -11.65
C MET A 267 -3.41 18.70 -12.96
N ILE A 268 -2.30 18.11 -13.42
CA ILE A 268 -2.26 17.30 -14.64
C ILE A 268 -3.36 16.24 -14.60
N VAL A 269 -4.15 16.15 -15.66
CA VAL A 269 -5.27 15.21 -15.82
C VAL A 269 -6.26 15.14 -14.63
N MET A 270 -6.34 16.19 -13.80
CA MET A 270 -7.10 16.16 -12.54
C MET A 270 -8.56 15.73 -12.71
N PHE A 271 -9.25 16.21 -13.75
CA PHE A 271 -10.63 15.86 -14.10
C PHE A 271 -10.73 15.15 -15.45
N ASN A 272 -9.63 14.56 -15.93
CA ASN A 272 -9.66 13.83 -17.20
C ASN A 272 -10.68 12.69 -17.11
N GLY A 273 -11.57 12.56 -18.09
CA GLY A 273 -12.62 11.53 -18.07
C GLY A 273 -13.70 11.68 -16.99
N ALA A 274 -13.72 12.77 -16.20
CA ALA A 274 -14.79 13.09 -15.26
C ALA A 274 -16.02 13.61 -16.02
N ALA A 275 -16.71 12.70 -16.71
CA ALA A 275 -17.73 13.00 -17.71
C ALA A 275 -18.94 13.81 -17.17
N ALA A 276 -19.28 13.68 -15.89
CA ALA A 276 -20.35 14.44 -15.25
C ALA A 276 -19.91 15.80 -14.69
N PHE A 277 -18.61 16.07 -14.61
CA PHE A 277 -18.08 17.24 -13.91
C PHE A 277 -18.27 18.53 -14.72
N ASP A 278 -19.15 19.41 -14.24
CA ASP A 278 -19.52 20.69 -14.86
C ASP A 278 -19.72 21.76 -13.77
N GLN A 279 -18.62 22.16 -13.13
CA GLN A 279 -18.61 23.08 -11.99
C GLN A 279 -17.92 24.41 -12.32
N ASN A 280 -18.38 25.49 -11.71
CA ASN A 280 -17.73 26.79 -11.84
C ASN A 280 -16.48 26.87 -10.95
N LEU A 281 -15.31 27.04 -11.58
CA LEU A 281 -14.01 27.16 -10.91
C LEU A 281 -13.34 28.53 -11.15
N ASP A 282 -14.10 29.56 -11.55
CA ASP A 282 -13.55 30.90 -11.82
C ASP A 282 -12.96 31.58 -10.58
N SER A 283 -13.36 31.16 -9.38
CA SER A 283 -12.86 31.68 -8.10
C SER A 283 -11.43 31.24 -7.77
N TRP A 284 -10.95 30.16 -8.40
CA TRP A 284 -9.63 29.60 -8.11
C TRP A 284 -8.52 30.58 -8.49
N GLN A 285 -7.62 30.82 -7.54
CA GLN A 285 -6.42 31.65 -7.73
C GLN A 285 -5.24 30.74 -8.11
N VAL A 286 -5.18 30.34 -9.39
CA VAL A 286 -4.12 29.46 -9.91
C VAL A 286 -2.87 30.27 -10.24
N LYS A 287 -1.72 29.86 -9.70
CA LYS A 287 -0.42 30.50 -9.97
C LYS A 287 0.03 30.32 -11.42
N GLU A 288 0.88 31.23 -11.88
CA GLU A 288 1.59 31.07 -13.14
C GLU A 288 2.52 29.85 -13.08
N GLY A 289 2.63 29.11 -14.19
CA GLY A 289 3.49 27.92 -14.29
C GLY A 289 2.90 26.62 -13.72
N VAL A 290 1.69 26.63 -13.16
CA VAL A 290 1.01 25.41 -12.70
C VAL A 290 0.75 24.47 -13.87
N ASN A 291 1.17 23.21 -13.75
CA ASN A 291 0.93 22.22 -14.80
C ASN A 291 -0.53 21.75 -14.78
N VAL A 292 -1.30 22.20 -15.77
CA VAL A 292 -2.72 21.85 -15.97
C VAL A 292 -2.95 21.05 -17.26
N GLU A 293 -1.92 20.32 -17.72
CA GLU A 293 -2.00 19.51 -18.94
C GLU A 293 -3.19 18.53 -18.85
N LYS A 294 -4.03 18.54 -19.89
CA LYS A 294 -5.20 17.64 -20.03
C LYS A 294 -6.16 17.63 -18.83
N MET A 295 -6.10 18.65 -17.97
CA MET A 295 -6.87 18.73 -16.72
C MET A 295 -8.36 18.47 -16.91
N PHE A 296 -8.95 18.98 -18.00
CA PHE A 296 -10.38 18.86 -18.31
C PHE A 296 -10.67 18.02 -19.57
N GLU A 297 -9.68 17.32 -20.12
CA GLU A 297 -9.86 16.51 -21.33
C GLU A 297 -10.90 15.40 -21.05
N ASN A 298 -11.90 15.22 -21.93
CA ASN A 298 -13.02 14.28 -21.74
C ASN A 298 -13.87 14.52 -20.47
N SER A 299 -13.80 15.71 -19.85
CA SER A 299 -14.69 16.10 -18.75
C SER A 299 -16.05 16.63 -19.25
N GLY A 300 -17.02 16.75 -18.34
CA GLY A 300 -18.35 17.33 -18.61
C GLY A 300 -18.38 18.87 -18.72
N MET A 301 -17.24 19.53 -18.57
CA MET A 301 -17.14 20.99 -18.45
C MET A 301 -17.69 21.70 -19.68
N LYS A 302 -18.77 22.47 -19.52
CA LYS A 302 -19.33 23.28 -20.62
C LYS A 302 -18.57 24.58 -20.83
N GLN A 303 -18.00 25.14 -19.76
CA GLN A 303 -17.24 26.39 -19.79
C GLN A 303 -15.95 26.22 -19.00
N LEU A 304 -14.81 26.40 -19.67
CA LEU A 304 -13.51 26.36 -19.02
C LEU A 304 -13.28 27.62 -18.17
N PRO A 305 -12.60 27.51 -17.01
CA PRO A 305 -12.36 28.66 -16.14
C PRO A 305 -11.53 29.76 -16.81
N LYS A 306 -11.79 31.02 -16.45
CA LYS A 306 -11.12 32.19 -17.06
C LYS A 306 -9.60 32.15 -16.89
N TRP A 307 -9.11 31.70 -15.74
CA TRP A 307 -7.68 31.62 -15.42
C TRP A 307 -6.91 30.63 -16.31
N LEU A 308 -7.59 29.66 -16.94
CA LEU A 308 -6.96 28.69 -17.85
C LEU A 308 -6.51 29.32 -19.18
N LYS A 309 -7.13 30.44 -19.58
CA LYS A 309 -6.75 31.17 -20.79
C LYS A 309 -5.48 31.99 -20.60
N SER A 310 -5.21 32.43 -19.37
CA SER A 310 -4.00 33.19 -19.02
C SER A 310 -2.75 32.31 -18.85
N SER A 311 -2.90 31.01 -18.62
CA SER A 311 -1.76 30.09 -18.36
C SER A 311 -1.13 29.48 -19.61
N LYS A 312 -1.59 29.85 -20.82
CA LYS A 312 -1.08 29.37 -22.12
C LYS A 312 -0.20 30.39 -22.87
N LYS A 313 0.29 31.43 -22.19
CA LYS A 313 1.21 32.42 -22.77
C LYS A 313 2.63 32.20 -22.27
#